data_AF-A0A9X7FER6-F1
#
_entry.id   AF-A0A9X7FER6-F1
#
_cell.length_a   1.000
_cell.length_b   1.000
_cell.length_c   1.000
_cell.angle_alpha   90.00
_cell.angle_beta   90.00
_cell.angle_gamma   90.00
#
_symmetry.space_group_name_H-M   'P 1'
#
loop_
_entity.id
_entity.type
_entity.pdbx_description
1 polymer ?
#
loop_
_entity_poly.entity_id
_entity_poly.type
_entity_poly.pdbx_seq_one_letter_code
_entity_poly.pdbx_strand_id
1 'polypeptide(L)'
;MTNYFLNNVIQIKKYEDYYKHNFDIDKIKQDICTNKIDMNLVDLFRFRIFLDSCVMLFNKEKLEKDYLKDTFDPKNYIASIKNKYGETIKEIEDRFKITVDDTFYYEFNESELKYKPKSLWDSRKILRNSFAHMQYGCFMSYGENGPIPYYFAFNKDKGILKSKGLVIEPLCHELIGKLYLNQMTKSIAYKHTYIKLSEELSYFMEVKYKGKRKYTLDNQLHPMNNKVFSSGEFQALKEFLVNNEDCFEITKTEITKKELTKYCEMLHKYLGKDITKNELGYFVKSIYDIETEFSNFLTHLIQLNDRIIDYKIAIDSKKAKMIDRILKSIDELKEDSDSWIEFRWFFKIIYIINFSLRLEDTDLESIKYSVLNVDDFEYDSSQMALFVKKKISDGTIRSRDEKFGNTIYILHKIRNAIAHGRIKLEVIDNKVYYVFEDCYYKRTELIKIAVENMNQFINNVNALIK
;
A
#
# COMPACT_ATOMS: atom_id res chain seq x y z
N MET A 1 -9.55 13.40 -20.04
CA MET A 1 -8.70 12.71 -19.05
C MET A 1 -9.57 12.35 -17.86
N THR A 2 -9.56 11.10 -17.42
CA THR A 2 -10.43 10.60 -16.36
C THR A 2 -10.12 11.29 -15.03
N ASN A 3 -11.12 11.46 -14.16
CA ASN A 3 -10.91 11.91 -12.79
C ASN A 3 -9.93 10.97 -12.07
N TYR A 4 -9.06 11.48 -11.18
CA TYR A 4 -8.04 10.70 -10.47
C TYR A 4 -8.62 9.49 -9.71
N PHE A 5 -9.72 9.67 -8.98
CA PHE A 5 -10.35 8.59 -8.22
C PHE A 5 -11.00 7.54 -9.13
N LEU A 6 -11.65 8.00 -10.21
CA LEU A 6 -12.26 7.10 -11.18
C LEU A 6 -11.17 6.31 -11.94
N ASN A 7 -10.05 6.95 -12.28
CA ASN A 7 -8.87 6.26 -12.80
C ASN A 7 -8.47 5.12 -11.85
N ASN A 8 -8.30 5.40 -10.57
CA ASN A 8 -7.94 4.38 -9.59
C ASN A 8 -8.96 3.23 -9.56
N VAL A 9 -10.27 3.51 -9.54
CA VAL A 9 -11.30 2.46 -9.58
C VAL A 9 -11.18 1.59 -10.83
N ILE A 10 -10.97 2.20 -12.01
CA ILE A 10 -10.82 1.47 -13.28
C ILE A 10 -9.58 0.57 -13.24
N GLN A 11 -8.44 1.09 -12.76
CA GLN A 11 -7.19 0.34 -12.68
C GLN A 11 -7.27 -0.81 -11.65
N ILE A 12 -7.85 -0.56 -10.47
CA ILE A 12 -8.08 -1.60 -9.44
C ILE A 12 -8.93 -2.73 -10.03
N LYS A 13 -10.06 -2.40 -10.66
CA LYS A 13 -10.95 -3.39 -11.28
C LYS A 13 -10.24 -4.20 -12.35
N LYS A 14 -9.47 -3.54 -13.21
CA LYS A 14 -8.67 -4.19 -14.26
C LYS A 14 -7.70 -5.21 -13.67
N TYR A 15 -6.98 -4.86 -12.60
CA TYR A 15 -6.06 -5.79 -11.97
C TYR A 15 -6.79 -6.90 -11.21
N GLU A 16 -7.84 -6.58 -10.45
CA GLU A 16 -8.66 -7.54 -9.70
C GLU A 16 -9.24 -8.65 -10.59
N ASP A 17 -9.60 -8.33 -11.83
CA ASP A 17 -10.12 -9.29 -12.82
C ASP A 17 -9.15 -10.46 -13.09
N TYR A 18 -7.84 -10.27 -12.93
CA TYR A 18 -6.84 -11.32 -13.09
C TYR A 18 -6.75 -12.31 -11.91
N TYR A 19 -7.41 -12.01 -10.78
CA TYR A 19 -7.34 -12.82 -9.55
C TYR A 19 -8.70 -13.42 -9.17
N LYS A 20 -9.70 -13.42 -10.07
CA LYS A 20 -11.06 -13.91 -9.77
C LYS A 20 -11.17 -15.44 -9.62
N HIS A 21 -10.44 -16.20 -10.43
CA HIS A 21 -10.65 -17.66 -10.59
C HIS A 21 -9.34 -18.46 -10.69
N ASN A 22 -8.31 -18.03 -9.94
CA ASN A 22 -6.87 -18.37 -10.02
C ASN A 22 -6.04 -17.36 -10.81
N PHE A 23 -4.81 -17.15 -10.35
CA PHE A 23 -3.84 -16.26 -10.98
C PHE A 23 -3.20 -16.92 -12.21
N ASP A 24 -3.31 -16.28 -13.37
CA ASP A 24 -2.73 -16.73 -14.64
C ASP A 24 -1.84 -15.64 -15.25
N ILE A 25 -0.55 -15.82 -15.07
CA ILE A 25 0.48 -14.91 -15.55
C ILE A 25 0.66 -14.93 -17.07
N ASP A 26 0.38 -16.06 -17.72
CA ASP A 26 0.50 -16.17 -19.17
C ASP A 26 -0.64 -15.41 -19.85
N LYS A 27 -1.84 -15.46 -19.27
CA LYS A 27 -2.96 -14.59 -19.66
C LYS A 27 -2.61 -13.11 -19.52
N ILE A 28 -2.01 -12.69 -18.40
CA ILE A 28 -1.58 -11.29 -18.21
C ILE A 28 -0.60 -10.87 -19.31
N LYS A 29 0.45 -11.66 -19.55
CA LYS A 29 1.43 -11.37 -20.62
C LYS A 29 0.78 -11.32 -21.99
N GLN A 30 -0.15 -12.23 -22.28
CA GLN A 30 -0.89 -12.23 -23.54
C GLN A 30 -1.75 -10.97 -23.70
N ASP A 31 -2.46 -10.56 -22.65
CA ASP A 31 -3.31 -9.37 -22.68
C ASP A 31 -2.49 -8.07 -22.83
N ILE A 32 -1.27 -8.02 -22.27
CA ILE A 32 -0.29 -6.94 -22.52
C ILE A 32 0.10 -6.92 -23.99
N CYS A 33 0.55 -8.06 -24.54
CA CYS A 33 1.01 -8.16 -25.92
C CYS A 33 -0.08 -7.92 -26.97
N THR A 34 -1.34 -8.20 -26.63
CA THR A 34 -2.49 -8.02 -27.52
C THR A 34 -3.22 -6.69 -27.33
N ASN A 35 -2.66 -5.78 -26.53
CA ASN A 35 -3.25 -4.46 -26.20
C ASN A 35 -4.69 -4.56 -25.64
N LYS A 36 -5.04 -5.67 -24.97
CA LYS A 36 -6.30 -5.77 -24.23
C LYS A 36 -6.27 -4.97 -22.93
N ILE A 37 -5.08 -4.72 -22.42
CA ILE A 37 -4.85 -3.77 -21.34
C ILE A 37 -4.73 -2.37 -21.94
N ASP A 38 -5.56 -1.44 -21.46
CA ASP A 38 -5.34 -0.02 -21.75
C ASP A 38 -4.02 0.44 -21.11
N MET A 39 -3.13 0.95 -21.96
CA MET A 39 -1.77 1.38 -21.64
C MET A 39 -1.60 2.90 -21.80
N ASN A 40 -2.62 3.67 -21.42
CA ASN A 40 -2.46 5.11 -21.23
C ASN A 40 -1.44 5.40 -20.11
N LEU A 41 -0.32 6.06 -20.46
CA LEU A 41 0.78 6.29 -19.53
C LEU A 41 0.37 7.23 -18.40
N VAL A 42 -0.41 8.28 -18.67
CA VAL A 42 -0.83 9.23 -17.63
C VAL A 42 -1.67 8.52 -16.56
N ASP A 43 -2.59 7.67 -16.98
CA ASP A 43 -3.45 6.90 -16.09
C ASP A 43 -2.67 5.85 -15.28
N LEU A 44 -1.71 5.16 -15.90
CA LEU A 44 -0.82 4.21 -15.23
C LEU A 44 0.13 4.88 -14.21
N PHE A 45 0.67 6.06 -14.52
CA PHE A 45 1.52 6.82 -13.59
C PHE A 45 0.70 7.41 -12.44
N ARG A 46 -0.52 7.90 -12.69
CA ARG A 46 -1.43 8.32 -11.62
C ARG A 46 -1.75 7.17 -10.68
N PHE A 47 -1.97 5.97 -11.24
CA PHE A 47 -2.20 4.77 -10.44
C PHE A 47 -0.96 4.33 -9.67
N ARG A 48 0.24 4.43 -10.25
CA ARG A 48 1.51 4.23 -9.51
C ARG A 48 1.60 5.16 -8.31
N ILE A 49 1.34 6.45 -8.49
CA ILE A 49 1.35 7.44 -7.38
C ILE A 49 0.29 7.09 -6.33
N PHE A 50 -0.86 6.55 -6.74
CA PHE A 50 -1.86 6.03 -5.81
C PHE A 50 -1.34 4.82 -5.03
N LEU A 51 -0.69 3.84 -5.66
CA LEU A 51 -0.09 2.69 -4.98
C LEU A 51 1.01 3.12 -4.01
N ASP A 52 1.87 4.07 -4.42
CA ASP A 52 2.87 4.70 -3.54
C ASP A 52 2.22 5.33 -2.31
N SER A 53 1.07 5.99 -2.49
CA SER A 53 0.28 6.52 -1.38
C SER A 53 -0.21 5.39 -0.47
N CYS A 54 -0.76 4.29 -1.00
CA CYS A 54 -1.19 3.13 -0.21
C CYS A 54 -0.05 2.58 0.65
N VAL A 55 1.15 2.42 0.07
CA VAL A 55 2.36 1.96 0.77
C VAL A 55 2.72 2.89 1.92
N MET A 56 2.81 4.19 1.65
CA MET A 56 3.15 5.17 2.69
C MET A 56 2.06 5.29 3.76
N LEU A 57 0.79 5.18 3.38
CA LEU A 57 -0.33 5.22 4.32
C LEU A 57 -0.27 4.05 5.29
N PHE A 58 -0.03 2.86 4.77
CA PHE A 58 -0.10 1.61 5.51
C PHE A 58 1.18 1.30 6.33
N ASN A 59 2.37 1.49 5.76
CA ASN A 59 3.62 1.00 6.37
C ASN A 59 4.41 2.07 7.12
N LYS A 60 4.30 3.36 6.77
CA LYS A 60 5.25 4.37 7.26
C LYS A 60 5.31 4.45 8.79
N GLU A 61 4.17 4.52 9.46
CA GLU A 61 4.19 4.69 10.92
C GLU A 61 4.86 3.51 11.62
N LYS A 62 4.53 2.29 11.21
CA LYS A 62 5.11 1.06 11.76
C LYS A 62 6.60 1.00 11.46
N LEU A 63 6.99 1.32 10.23
CA LEU A 63 8.37 1.35 9.82
C LEU A 63 9.20 2.36 10.60
N GLU A 64 8.79 3.61 10.65
CA GLU A 64 9.59 4.66 11.28
C GLU A 64 9.53 4.60 12.82
N LYS A 65 8.40 4.16 13.40
CA LYS A 65 8.22 4.11 14.86
C LYS A 65 8.58 2.76 15.46
N ASP A 66 8.39 1.65 14.78
CA ASP A 66 8.51 0.31 15.40
C ASP A 66 9.75 -0.44 14.92
N TYR A 67 10.15 -0.28 13.64
CA TYR A 67 11.21 -1.08 13.03
C TYR A 67 12.54 -0.37 12.76
N LEU A 68 12.50 0.83 12.17
CA LEU A 68 13.65 1.50 11.59
C LEU A 68 14.24 2.62 12.45
N LYS A 69 13.55 3.03 13.54
CA LYS A 69 13.88 4.16 14.45
C LYS A 69 15.26 4.81 14.18
N ASP A 70 16.31 4.26 14.80
CA ASP A 70 17.72 4.71 14.66
C ASP A 70 18.57 3.78 13.78
N THR A 71 17.95 2.74 13.22
CA THR A 71 18.59 1.66 12.48
C THR A 71 18.62 1.92 10.98
N PHE A 72 18.02 3.00 10.46
CA PHE A 72 18.11 3.37 9.04
C PHE A 72 19.11 4.52 8.79
N ASP A 73 19.97 4.35 7.78
CA ASP A 73 20.86 5.40 7.27
C ASP A 73 20.40 5.88 5.88
N PRO A 74 19.78 7.08 5.79
CA PRO A 74 19.28 7.63 4.53
C PRO A 74 20.33 8.30 3.64
N LYS A 75 21.60 8.39 4.07
CA LYS A 75 22.59 9.21 3.35
C LYS A 75 22.84 8.72 1.93
N ASN A 76 22.91 9.68 1.00
CA ASN A 76 23.19 9.48 -0.43
C ASN A 76 22.13 8.63 -1.15
N TYR A 77 20.94 8.50 -0.56
CA TYR A 77 19.90 7.64 -1.10
C TYR A 77 19.48 8.09 -2.50
N ILE A 78 18.98 9.33 -2.60
CA ILE A 78 18.51 9.91 -3.85
C ILE A 78 19.69 10.14 -4.80
N ALA A 79 20.84 10.54 -4.26
CA ALA A 79 22.05 10.70 -5.05
C ALA A 79 22.48 9.40 -5.78
N SER A 80 22.23 8.22 -5.21
CA SER A 80 22.57 6.94 -5.85
C SER A 80 21.64 6.56 -7.00
N ILE A 81 20.35 6.96 -6.93
CA ILE A 81 19.34 6.59 -7.92
C ILE A 81 19.17 7.65 -9.01
N LYS A 82 19.62 8.90 -8.77
CA LYS A 82 19.42 10.01 -9.71
C LYS A 82 19.96 9.71 -11.11
N ASN A 83 21.10 9.00 -11.19
CA ASN A 83 21.74 8.65 -12.46
C ASN A 83 20.84 7.78 -13.36
N LYS A 84 19.95 6.97 -12.78
CA LYS A 84 18.97 6.16 -13.54
C LYS A 84 17.99 7.02 -14.34
N TYR A 85 17.75 8.26 -13.88
CA TYR A 85 16.76 9.20 -14.44
C TYR A 85 17.41 10.50 -14.94
N GLY A 86 18.68 10.46 -15.36
CA GLY A 86 19.48 11.64 -15.66
C GLY A 86 18.84 12.65 -16.62
N GLU A 87 18.20 12.18 -17.71
CA GLU A 87 17.51 13.06 -18.67
C GLU A 87 16.31 13.78 -18.04
N THR A 88 15.44 13.02 -17.36
CA THR A 88 14.27 13.56 -16.65
C THR A 88 14.70 14.57 -15.58
N ILE A 89 15.73 14.25 -14.81
CA ILE A 89 16.25 15.12 -13.76
C ILE A 89 16.80 16.41 -14.33
N LYS A 90 17.60 16.33 -15.40
CA LYS A 90 18.16 17.52 -16.06
C LYS A 90 17.05 18.45 -16.54
N GLU A 91 15.98 17.92 -17.12
CA GLU A 91 14.85 18.76 -17.54
C GLU A 91 14.15 19.43 -16.34
N ILE A 92 13.97 18.71 -15.23
CA ILE A 92 13.38 19.26 -14.01
C ILE A 92 14.28 20.37 -13.44
N GLU A 93 15.59 20.13 -13.35
CA GLU A 93 16.58 21.13 -12.92
C GLU A 93 16.51 22.39 -13.79
N ASP A 94 16.50 22.22 -15.11
CA ASP A 94 16.42 23.31 -16.08
C ASP A 94 15.09 24.09 -15.99
N ARG A 95 13.96 23.38 -15.82
CA ARG A 95 12.62 23.98 -15.74
C ARG A 95 12.42 24.75 -14.44
N PHE A 96 12.82 24.19 -13.30
CA PHE A 96 12.56 24.77 -11.98
C PHE A 96 13.73 25.56 -11.41
N LYS A 97 14.86 25.60 -12.12
CA LYS A 97 16.11 26.27 -11.70
C LYS A 97 16.58 25.76 -10.34
N ILE A 98 16.59 24.44 -10.18
CA ILE A 98 17.06 23.72 -8.99
C ILE A 98 18.24 22.81 -9.32
N THR A 99 18.90 22.31 -8.28
CA THR A 99 19.88 21.21 -8.39
C THR A 99 19.38 20.03 -7.56
N VAL A 100 19.33 18.85 -8.17
CA VAL A 100 18.87 17.61 -7.56
C VAL A 100 20.00 16.95 -6.76
N ASP A 101 19.90 17.14 -5.44
CA ASP A 101 20.81 16.58 -4.44
C ASP A 101 20.23 15.29 -3.84
N ASP A 102 20.34 15.11 -2.52
CA ASP A 102 19.85 13.93 -1.82
C ASP A 102 18.39 14.07 -1.35
N THR A 103 17.52 14.57 -2.22
CA THR A 103 16.09 14.79 -1.93
C THR A 103 15.21 14.69 -3.17
N PHE A 104 13.94 14.37 -2.98
CA PHE A 104 12.93 14.32 -4.05
C PHE A 104 11.89 15.45 -3.96
N TYR A 105 11.91 16.25 -2.89
CA TYR A 105 10.93 17.32 -2.66
C TYR A 105 11.60 18.69 -2.52
N TYR A 106 11.01 19.66 -3.23
CA TYR A 106 11.44 21.04 -3.22
C TYR A 106 10.27 21.94 -2.84
N GLU A 107 10.38 22.63 -1.72
CA GLU A 107 9.36 23.57 -1.24
C GLU A 107 9.47 24.90 -2.00
N PHE A 108 8.34 25.45 -2.44
CA PHE A 108 8.33 26.78 -3.03
C PHE A 108 8.39 27.86 -1.95
N ASN A 109 9.43 28.67 -1.99
CA ASN A 109 9.57 29.85 -1.14
C ASN A 109 8.96 31.07 -1.85
N GLU A 110 7.87 31.60 -1.32
CA GLU A 110 7.13 32.71 -1.93
C GLU A 110 7.90 34.02 -1.91
N SER A 111 8.67 34.29 -0.86
CA SER A 111 9.45 35.53 -0.72
C SER A 111 10.58 35.62 -1.74
N GLU A 112 11.20 34.49 -2.08
CA GLU A 112 12.32 34.42 -3.02
C GLU A 112 11.90 33.97 -4.43
N LEU A 113 10.63 33.57 -4.60
CA LEU A 113 10.08 32.99 -5.82
C LEU A 113 10.92 31.83 -6.37
N LYS A 114 11.42 30.97 -5.46
CA LYS A 114 12.34 29.86 -5.79
C LYS A 114 11.97 28.58 -5.05
N TYR A 115 12.33 27.46 -5.66
CA TYR A 115 12.21 26.14 -5.05
C TYR A 115 13.47 25.84 -4.20
N LYS A 116 13.26 25.41 -2.95
CA LYS A 116 14.32 25.07 -2.01
C LYS A 116 14.24 23.61 -1.60
N PRO A 117 15.37 22.88 -1.56
CA PRO A 117 15.36 21.49 -1.14
C PRO A 117 14.95 21.39 0.34
N LYS A 118 14.21 20.34 0.66
CA LYS A 118 14.05 19.87 2.05
C LYS A 118 14.92 18.66 2.28
N SER A 119 15.29 18.42 3.54
CA SER A 119 15.97 17.17 3.91
C SER A 119 15.13 15.96 3.49
N LEU A 120 15.76 14.80 3.27
CA LEU A 120 15.00 13.58 2.92
C LEU A 120 13.97 13.21 4.02
N TRP A 121 14.29 13.47 5.29
CA TRP A 121 13.36 13.25 6.42
C TRP A 121 12.13 14.16 6.33
N ASP A 122 12.33 15.45 6.12
CA ASP A 122 11.23 16.41 6.00
C ASP A 122 10.39 16.10 4.76
N SER A 123 11.05 15.77 3.64
CA SER A 123 10.38 15.41 2.38
C SER A 123 9.42 14.23 2.56
N ARG A 124 9.82 13.18 3.28
CA ARG A 124 8.96 12.03 3.60
C ARG A 124 7.81 12.38 4.54
N LYS A 125 8.02 13.31 5.48
CA LYS A 125 6.97 13.81 6.38
C LYS A 125 5.93 14.61 5.63
N ILE A 126 6.38 15.57 4.82
CA ILE A 126 5.57 16.42 3.95
C ILE A 126 4.75 15.55 3.01
N LEU A 127 5.39 14.63 2.28
CA LEU A 127 4.70 13.77 1.32
C LEU A 127 3.64 12.89 1.98
N ARG A 128 3.95 12.28 3.13
CA ARG A 128 2.96 11.45 3.85
C ARG A 128 1.72 12.25 4.23
N ASN A 129 1.90 13.46 4.73
CA ASN A 129 0.79 14.32 5.11
C ASN A 129 -0.04 14.68 3.88
N SER A 130 0.62 14.97 2.76
CA SER A 130 -0.05 15.23 1.49
C SER A 130 -0.88 14.03 1.04
N PHE A 131 -0.33 12.82 1.09
CA PHE A 131 -1.09 11.60 0.79
C PHE A 131 -2.26 11.38 1.76
N ALA A 132 -2.08 11.59 3.07
CA ALA A 132 -3.14 11.38 4.07
C ALA A 132 -4.37 12.25 3.88
N HIS A 133 -4.19 13.45 3.32
CA HIS A 133 -5.20 14.49 3.22
C HIS A 133 -5.59 14.81 1.77
N MET A 134 -5.23 13.95 0.81
CA MET A 134 -5.46 14.19 -0.62
C MET A 134 -4.97 15.57 -1.10
N GLN A 135 -3.81 15.96 -0.57
CA GLN A 135 -3.19 17.26 -0.75
C GLN A 135 -2.05 17.19 -1.76
N TYR A 136 -2.26 16.47 -2.86
CA TYR A 136 -1.30 16.30 -3.94
C TYR A 136 -2.03 16.18 -5.27
N GLY A 137 -1.38 16.59 -6.36
CA GLY A 137 -2.03 16.61 -7.68
C GLY A 137 -1.23 17.40 -8.69
N CYS A 138 -1.92 17.99 -9.68
CA CYS A 138 -1.30 18.71 -10.78
C CYS A 138 -0.21 17.86 -11.47
N PHE A 139 -0.58 16.61 -11.80
CA PHE A 139 0.29 15.65 -12.46
C PHE A 139 0.68 16.16 -13.86
N MET A 140 1.95 16.52 -14.03
CA MET A 140 2.45 17.04 -15.31
C MET A 140 3.01 15.90 -16.12
N SER A 141 2.52 15.72 -17.35
CA SER A 141 2.98 14.66 -18.26
C SER A 141 3.79 15.20 -19.43
N TYR A 142 4.66 14.35 -19.99
CA TYR A 142 5.31 14.63 -21.28
C TYR A 142 4.33 14.46 -22.44
N GLY A 143 3.81 15.58 -22.95
CA GLY A 143 2.76 15.55 -23.98
C GLY A 143 1.44 14.98 -23.44
N GLU A 144 0.53 14.63 -24.35
CA GLU A 144 -0.85 14.23 -23.99
C GLU A 144 -0.94 12.84 -23.33
N ASN A 145 0.01 11.96 -23.60
CA ASN A 145 0.02 10.57 -23.11
C ASN A 145 1.45 10.08 -22.81
N GLY A 146 2.24 10.86 -22.07
CA GLY A 146 3.59 10.48 -21.68
C GLY A 146 3.77 10.29 -20.17
N PRO A 147 5.00 9.94 -19.76
CA PRO A 147 5.36 9.79 -18.35
C PRO A 147 5.06 11.05 -17.52
N ILE A 148 4.80 10.87 -16.23
CA ILE A 148 4.68 11.97 -15.26
C ILE A 148 6.03 12.15 -14.56
N PRO A 149 6.88 13.12 -14.95
CA PRO A 149 8.16 13.36 -14.29
C PRO A 149 8.02 13.96 -12.88
N TYR A 150 6.93 14.68 -12.62
CA TYR A 150 6.71 15.34 -11.34
C TYR A 150 5.23 15.70 -11.11
N TYR A 151 4.91 15.94 -9.84
CA TYR A 151 3.63 16.46 -9.40
C TYR A 151 3.83 17.42 -8.22
N PHE A 152 2.74 17.99 -7.72
CA PHE A 152 2.80 18.95 -6.61
C PHE A 152 2.13 18.42 -5.36
N ALA A 153 2.68 18.81 -4.22
CA ALA A 153 2.13 18.57 -2.89
C ALA A 153 1.78 19.92 -2.23
N PHE A 154 0.63 19.97 -1.56
CA PHE A 154 -0.04 21.18 -1.04
C PHE A 154 -0.53 20.95 0.39
N ASN A 155 0.36 20.94 1.38
CA ASN A 155 -0.05 20.67 2.75
C ASN A 155 -0.83 21.85 3.32
N LYS A 156 -2.10 21.64 3.65
CA LYS A 156 -2.97 22.59 4.35
C LYS A 156 -3.33 22.04 5.72
N ASP A 157 -3.28 22.90 6.73
CA ASP A 157 -3.77 22.62 8.07
C ASP A 157 -4.95 23.55 8.38
N LYS A 158 -6.12 22.98 8.67
CA LYS A 158 -7.39 23.72 8.87
C LYS A 158 -7.68 24.73 7.74
N GLY A 159 -7.42 24.32 6.50
CA GLY A 159 -7.61 25.16 5.30
C GLY A 159 -6.50 26.16 5.03
N ILE A 160 -5.54 26.35 5.93
CA ILE A 160 -4.41 27.26 5.76
C ILE A 160 -3.25 26.50 5.11
N LEU A 161 -2.81 26.96 3.95
CA LEU A 161 -1.63 26.41 3.27
C LEU A 161 -0.38 26.59 4.15
N LYS A 162 0.28 25.49 4.50
CA LYS A 162 1.52 25.45 5.28
C LYS A 162 2.75 25.23 4.41
N SER A 163 2.64 24.38 3.40
CA SER A 163 3.69 24.21 2.40
C SER A 163 3.11 23.83 1.05
N LYS A 164 3.77 24.28 -0.01
CA LYS A 164 3.53 23.81 -1.38
C LYS A 164 4.87 23.55 -2.04
N GLY A 165 4.96 22.49 -2.83
CA GLY A 165 6.24 22.15 -3.45
C GLY A 165 6.14 21.09 -4.53
N LEU A 166 7.24 20.97 -5.24
CA LEU A 166 7.47 20.02 -6.31
C LEU A 166 7.90 18.67 -5.72
N VAL A 167 7.31 17.58 -6.22
CA VAL A 167 7.72 16.20 -5.97
C VAL A 167 8.25 15.61 -7.28
N ILE A 168 9.51 15.17 -7.28
CA ILE A 168 10.11 14.46 -8.41
C ILE A 168 9.65 13.00 -8.35
N GLU A 169 8.73 12.63 -9.24
CA GLU A 169 8.02 11.34 -9.22
C GLU A 169 8.96 10.13 -9.22
N PRO A 170 9.92 9.98 -10.15
CA PRO A 170 10.70 8.75 -10.24
C PRO A 170 11.61 8.53 -9.02
N LEU A 171 12.10 9.62 -8.43
CA LEU A 171 12.92 9.57 -7.22
C LEU A 171 12.09 9.23 -5.98
N CYS A 172 10.89 9.80 -5.89
CA CYS A 172 9.92 9.49 -4.85
C CYS A 172 9.48 8.03 -4.92
N HIS A 173 9.10 7.55 -6.11
CA HIS A 173 8.63 6.19 -6.34
C HIS A 173 9.70 5.14 -5.97
N GLU A 174 10.94 5.33 -6.43
CA GLU A 174 12.06 4.45 -6.07
C GLU A 174 12.41 4.49 -4.58
N LEU A 175 12.28 5.65 -3.93
CA LEU A 175 12.42 5.73 -2.47
C LEU A 175 11.37 4.88 -1.77
N ILE A 176 10.10 5.02 -2.18
CA ILE A 176 8.99 4.30 -1.57
C ILE A 176 9.15 2.79 -1.78
N GLY A 177 9.50 2.39 -2.99
CA GLY A 177 9.73 1.00 -3.36
C GLY A 177 10.78 0.30 -2.51
N LYS A 178 11.92 0.93 -2.20
CA LYS A 178 12.97 0.25 -1.40
C LYS A 178 12.85 0.46 0.11
N LEU A 179 12.22 1.54 0.57
CA LEU A 179 12.17 1.85 2.00
C LEU A 179 10.89 1.37 2.70
N TYR A 180 9.74 1.47 2.01
CA TYR A 180 8.45 1.29 2.65
C TYR A 180 7.74 -0.03 2.34
N LEU A 181 8.32 -0.89 1.51
CA LEU A 181 7.84 -2.25 1.26
C LEU A 181 8.66 -3.25 2.09
N ASN A 182 8.00 -4.31 2.59
CA ASN A 182 8.64 -5.42 3.30
C ASN A 182 8.95 -6.58 2.36
N GLN A 183 9.92 -6.39 1.46
CA GLN A 183 10.27 -7.40 0.46
C GLN A 183 11.78 -7.59 0.36
N MET A 184 12.21 -8.82 0.53
CA MET A 184 13.60 -9.27 0.71
C MET A 184 14.57 -8.91 -0.40
N THR A 185 14.13 -8.92 -1.65
CA THR A 185 14.99 -8.77 -2.84
C THR A 185 15.01 -7.36 -3.42
N LYS A 186 14.01 -6.54 -3.09
CA LYS A 186 13.79 -5.21 -3.71
C LYS A 186 13.73 -4.07 -2.69
N SER A 187 13.57 -4.39 -1.40
CA SER A 187 13.36 -3.39 -0.35
C SER A 187 13.96 -3.80 0.99
N ILE A 188 13.88 -2.93 1.99
CA ILE A 188 14.32 -3.21 3.35
C ILE A 188 13.38 -4.23 3.97
N ALA A 189 13.89 -5.44 4.22
CA ALA A 189 13.17 -6.44 4.98
C ALA A 189 13.36 -6.16 6.47
N TYR A 190 12.30 -5.71 7.14
CA TYR A 190 12.35 -5.38 8.57
C TYR A 190 11.77 -6.49 9.45
N LYS A 191 10.97 -7.38 8.86
CA LYS A 191 10.35 -8.53 9.51
C LYS A 191 10.19 -9.66 8.50
N HIS A 192 10.42 -10.90 8.93
CA HIS A 192 10.09 -12.09 8.16
C HIS A 192 9.13 -12.97 8.94
N THR A 193 8.09 -13.48 8.28
CA THR A 193 7.10 -14.36 8.90
C THR A 193 6.84 -15.59 8.03
N TYR A 194 6.58 -16.72 8.68
CA TYR A 194 6.23 -17.96 8.00
C TYR A 194 5.37 -18.86 8.89
N ILE A 195 4.62 -19.77 8.26
CA ILE A 195 3.84 -20.80 8.96
C ILE A 195 4.60 -22.11 8.91
N LYS A 196 4.83 -22.71 10.09
CA LYS A 196 5.28 -24.10 10.19
C LYS A 196 4.06 -24.98 10.45
N LEU A 197 3.56 -25.63 9.41
CA LEU A 197 2.48 -26.62 9.51
C LEU A 197 3.05 -28.03 9.70
N SER A 198 2.63 -28.72 10.77
CA SER A 198 2.90 -30.14 11.01
C SER A 198 1.69 -30.85 11.64
N GLU A 199 1.67 -32.18 11.56
CA GLU A 199 0.58 -33.01 12.13
C GLU A 199 0.50 -32.92 13.65
N GLU A 200 1.64 -32.72 14.32
CA GLU A 200 1.72 -32.64 15.78
C GLU A 200 1.49 -31.20 16.28
N LEU A 201 2.24 -30.24 15.75
CA LEU A 201 2.28 -28.86 16.24
C LEU A 201 2.45 -27.85 15.10
N SER A 202 1.53 -26.90 15.00
CA SER A 202 1.58 -25.82 14.01
C SER A 202 1.90 -24.47 14.66
N TYR A 203 2.71 -23.65 13.99
CA TYR A 203 3.17 -22.38 14.53
C TYR A 203 3.20 -21.28 13.48
N PHE A 204 2.79 -20.09 13.90
CA PHE A 204 3.18 -18.83 13.26
C PHE A 204 4.52 -18.38 13.85
N MET A 205 5.48 -18.12 12.99
CA MET A 205 6.83 -17.72 13.35
C MET A 205 7.07 -16.30 12.85
N GLU A 206 7.55 -15.43 13.74
CA GLU A 206 7.97 -14.07 13.42
C GLU A 206 9.45 -13.89 13.73
N VAL A 207 10.20 -13.38 12.76
CA VAL A 207 11.63 -13.09 12.88
C VAL A 207 11.87 -11.60 12.69
N LYS A 208 12.53 -10.97 13.66
CA LYS A 208 12.93 -9.56 13.63
C LYS A 208 14.42 -9.41 13.89
N TYR A 209 15.00 -8.35 13.34
CA TYR A 209 16.38 -8.00 13.60
C TYR A 209 16.51 -7.26 14.93
N LYS A 210 17.39 -7.74 15.81
CA LYS A 210 17.75 -7.08 17.08
C LYS A 210 19.23 -6.67 17.14
N GLY A 211 19.98 -6.91 16.07
CA GLY A 211 21.39 -6.53 16.00
C GLY A 211 21.61 -5.02 15.81
N LYS A 212 22.88 -4.63 15.66
CA LYS A 212 23.29 -3.21 15.60
C LYS A 212 23.52 -2.66 14.20
N ARG A 213 23.48 -3.52 13.17
CA ARG A 213 23.73 -3.09 11.79
C ARG A 213 22.61 -2.18 11.33
N LYS A 214 22.98 -1.08 10.68
CA LYS A 214 21.99 -0.18 10.06
C LYS A 214 21.56 -0.71 8.70
N TYR A 215 20.30 -0.51 8.38
CA TYR A 215 19.77 -0.59 7.02
C TYR A 215 20.33 0.58 6.21
N THR A 216 21.02 0.26 5.13
CA THR A 216 21.56 1.21 4.17
C THR A 216 20.97 0.94 2.79
N LEU A 217 21.37 1.71 1.78
CA LEU A 217 20.93 1.55 0.40
C LEU A 217 21.37 0.21 -0.22
N ASP A 218 22.57 -0.26 0.12
CA ASP A 218 23.03 -1.61 -0.21
C ASP A 218 22.61 -2.58 0.91
N ASN A 219 21.30 -2.72 1.05
CA ASN A 219 20.71 -3.59 2.06
C ASN A 219 20.98 -5.07 1.78
N GLN A 220 21.52 -5.45 0.63
CA GLN A 220 21.81 -6.86 0.30
C GLN A 220 22.74 -7.50 1.32
N LEU A 221 23.58 -6.69 1.96
CA LEU A 221 24.49 -7.15 3.00
C LEU A 221 23.83 -7.19 4.39
N HIS A 222 22.64 -6.62 4.57
CA HIS A 222 21.92 -6.66 5.84
C HIS A 222 21.45 -8.11 6.13
N PRO A 223 21.59 -8.64 7.36
CA PRO A 223 21.20 -10.01 7.66
C PRO A 223 19.75 -10.34 7.32
N MET A 224 18.83 -9.40 7.52
CA MET A 224 17.42 -9.56 7.14
C MET A 224 17.17 -9.62 5.64
N ASN A 225 18.15 -9.29 4.79
CA ASN A 225 18.02 -9.37 3.33
C ASN A 225 18.73 -10.62 2.77
N ASN A 226 19.15 -11.55 3.63
CA ASN A 226 19.77 -12.79 3.21
C ASN A 226 18.77 -13.65 2.39
N LYS A 227 19.23 -14.20 1.26
CA LYS A 227 18.42 -15.01 0.34
C LYS A 227 17.80 -16.26 0.99
N VAL A 228 18.34 -16.74 2.11
CA VAL A 228 17.80 -17.90 2.84
C VAL A 228 16.35 -17.69 3.30
N PHE A 229 15.96 -16.44 3.59
CA PHE A 229 14.57 -16.11 3.95
C PHE A 229 13.60 -16.20 2.76
N SER A 230 14.11 -16.20 1.52
CA SER A 230 13.33 -16.30 0.29
C SER A 230 13.48 -17.65 -0.44
N SER A 231 14.33 -18.57 0.04
CA SER A 231 14.63 -19.81 -0.67
C SER A 231 13.57 -20.91 -0.53
N GLY A 232 12.69 -20.80 0.47
CA GLY A 232 11.76 -21.87 0.85
C GLY A 232 12.43 -23.06 1.57
N GLU A 233 13.75 -23.04 1.75
CA GLU A 233 14.50 -24.10 2.41
C GLU A 233 14.46 -23.93 3.93
N PHE A 234 13.45 -24.52 4.57
CA PHE A 234 13.23 -24.39 6.01
C PHE A 234 14.44 -24.80 6.87
N GLN A 235 15.16 -25.86 6.49
CA GLN A 235 16.32 -26.33 7.24
C GLN A 235 17.49 -25.32 7.17
N ALA A 236 17.76 -24.77 5.98
CA ALA A 236 18.78 -23.74 5.80
C ALA A 236 18.42 -22.46 6.58
N LEU A 237 17.14 -22.06 6.57
CA LEU A 237 16.65 -20.93 7.37
C LEU A 237 16.85 -21.18 8.86
N LYS A 238 16.50 -22.38 9.35
CA LYS A 238 16.68 -22.75 10.75
C LYS A 238 18.15 -22.70 11.16
N GLU A 239 19.05 -23.27 10.38
CA GLU A 239 20.49 -23.25 10.64
C GLU A 239 21.04 -21.83 10.64
N PHE A 240 20.63 -21.02 9.66
CA PHE A 240 21.01 -19.61 9.60
C PHE A 240 20.59 -18.85 10.86
N LEU A 241 19.33 -19.02 11.31
CA LEU A 241 18.82 -18.34 12.50
C LEU A 241 19.54 -18.77 13.78
N VAL A 242 19.87 -20.06 13.93
CA VAL A 242 20.65 -20.57 15.07
C VAL A 242 22.06 -19.99 15.06
N ASN A 243 22.72 -19.97 13.90
CA ASN A 243 24.08 -19.46 13.77
C ASN A 243 24.19 -17.93 13.96
N ASN A 244 23.05 -17.22 14.00
CA ASN A 244 22.96 -15.77 14.13
C ASN A 244 21.95 -15.38 15.23
N GLU A 245 21.83 -16.19 16.29
CA GLU A 245 20.85 -15.98 17.37
C GLU A 245 21.03 -14.65 18.14
N ASP A 246 22.23 -14.09 18.10
CA ASP A 246 22.57 -12.78 18.66
C ASP A 246 21.98 -11.63 17.83
N CYS A 247 21.75 -11.86 16.53
CA CYS A 247 21.24 -10.87 15.58
C CYS A 247 19.71 -10.88 15.45
N PHE A 248 19.05 -11.99 15.80
CA PHE A 248 17.61 -12.16 15.55
C PHE A 248 16.80 -12.43 16.82
N GLU A 249 15.59 -11.88 16.84
CA GLU A 249 14.53 -12.24 17.77
C GLU A 249 13.50 -13.09 17.04
N ILE A 250 13.09 -14.20 17.65
CA ILE A 250 12.10 -15.12 17.09
C ILE A 250 10.93 -15.22 18.06
N THR A 251 9.75 -14.81 17.61
CA THR A 251 8.50 -15.02 18.33
C THR A 251 7.76 -16.20 17.72
N LYS A 252 7.20 -17.05 18.58
CA LYS A 252 6.49 -18.28 18.21
C LYS A 252 5.08 -18.24 18.79
N THR A 253 4.09 -18.31 17.91
CA THR A 253 2.68 -18.38 18.31
C THR A 253 2.11 -19.71 17.87
N GLU A 254 1.58 -20.48 18.82
CA GLU A 254 0.94 -21.77 18.53
C GLU A 254 -0.36 -21.56 17.76
N ILE A 255 -0.58 -22.41 16.75
CA ILE A 255 -1.85 -22.54 16.04
C ILE A 255 -2.44 -23.87 16.48
N THR A 256 -3.51 -23.80 17.26
CA THR A 256 -4.12 -25.02 17.80
C THR A 256 -4.73 -25.86 16.69
N LYS A 257 -4.85 -27.17 16.89
CA LYS A 257 -5.51 -28.07 15.94
C LYS A 257 -6.94 -27.61 15.62
N LYS A 258 -7.66 -27.10 16.63
CA LYS A 258 -9.02 -26.57 16.48
C LYS A 258 -9.06 -25.33 15.56
N GLU A 259 -8.12 -24.40 15.72
CA GLU A 259 -8.02 -23.23 14.83
C GLU A 259 -7.66 -23.64 13.41
N LEU A 260 -6.69 -24.55 13.25
CA LEU A 260 -6.27 -25.02 11.94
C LEU A 260 -7.42 -25.72 11.19
N THR A 261 -8.19 -26.58 11.86
CA THR A 261 -9.39 -27.21 11.27
C THR A 261 -10.38 -26.15 10.80
N LYS A 262 -10.65 -25.11 11.59
CA LYS A 262 -11.53 -24.00 11.18
C LYS A 262 -10.98 -23.26 9.96
N TYR A 263 -9.69 -22.95 9.93
CA TYR A 263 -9.07 -22.30 8.77
C TYR A 263 -9.19 -23.15 7.50
N CYS A 264 -8.98 -24.47 7.61
CA CYS A 264 -9.21 -25.39 6.50
C CYS A 264 -10.67 -25.35 6.01
N GLU A 265 -11.65 -25.47 6.91
CA GLU A 265 -13.07 -25.43 6.55
C GLU A 265 -13.45 -24.11 5.85
N MET A 266 -12.97 -22.98 6.38
CA MET A 266 -13.20 -21.65 5.80
C MET A 266 -12.57 -21.51 4.42
N LEU A 267 -11.30 -21.90 4.27
CA LEU A 267 -10.59 -21.82 2.99
C LEU A 267 -11.21 -22.75 1.94
N HIS A 268 -11.65 -23.94 2.34
CA HIS A 268 -12.36 -24.87 1.46
C HIS A 268 -13.64 -24.23 0.91
N LYS A 269 -14.40 -23.53 1.77
CA LYS A 269 -15.59 -22.79 1.38
C LYS A 269 -15.27 -21.64 0.40
N TYR A 270 -14.16 -20.93 0.59
CA TYR A 270 -13.74 -19.87 -0.32
C TYR A 270 -13.30 -20.39 -1.69
N LEU A 271 -12.58 -21.51 -1.71
CA LEU A 271 -12.00 -22.09 -2.92
C LEU A 271 -12.99 -22.95 -3.71
N GLY A 272 -13.91 -23.65 -3.02
CA GLY A 272 -14.78 -24.66 -3.63
C GLY A 272 -14.04 -25.86 -4.20
N LYS A 273 -12.79 -26.09 -3.77
CA LYS A 273 -11.90 -27.19 -4.18
C LYS A 273 -11.01 -27.65 -3.03
N ASP A 274 -10.27 -28.72 -3.25
CA ASP A 274 -9.22 -29.16 -2.34
C ASP A 274 -8.13 -28.08 -2.17
N ILE A 275 -7.63 -27.99 -0.94
CA ILE A 275 -6.70 -26.96 -0.48
C ILE A 275 -5.27 -27.49 -0.58
N THR A 276 -4.36 -26.69 -1.11
CA THR A 276 -2.92 -26.99 -1.04
C THR A 276 -2.31 -26.50 0.28
N LYS A 277 -1.18 -27.08 0.69
CA LYS A 277 -0.46 -26.63 1.89
C LYS A 277 -0.02 -25.16 1.80
N ASN A 278 0.31 -24.68 0.60
CA ASN A 278 0.73 -23.30 0.38
C ASN A 278 -0.46 -22.34 0.50
N GLU A 279 -1.61 -22.66 -0.12
CA GLU A 279 -2.84 -21.87 0.00
C GLU A 279 -3.25 -21.73 1.47
N LEU A 280 -3.22 -22.83 2.24
CA LEU A 280 -3.48 -22.78 3.68
C LEU A 280 -2.44 -21.92 4.43
N GLY A 281 -1.17 -22.03 4.05
CA GLY A 281 -0.09 -21.23 4.61
C GLY A 281 -0.32 -19.73 4.45
N TYR A 282 -0.63 -19.28 3.23
CA TYR A 282 -0.90 -17.87 2.92
C TYR A 282 -2.18 -17.35 3.58
N PHE A 283 -3.24 -18.15 3.59
CA PHE A 283 -4.49 -17.82 4.27
C PHE A 283 -4.28 -17.55 5.76
N VAL A 284 -3.61 -18.48 6.46
CA VAL A 284 -3.33 -18.33 7.89
C VAL A 284 -2.36 -17.18 8.11
N LYS A 285 -1.31 -17.06 7.30
CA LYS A 285 -0.33 -15.97 7.42
C LYS A 285 -0.97 -14.60 7.26
N SER A 286 -1.91 -14.43 6.34
CA SER A 286 -2.62 -13.15 6.15
C SER A 286 -3.46 -12.74 7.35
N ILE A 287 -3.99 -13.70 8.11
CA ILE A 287 -4.73 -13.45 9.35
C ILE A 287 -3.78 -12.98 10.46
N TYR A 288 -2.62 -13.63 10.62
CA TYR A 288 -1.66 -13.31 11.67
C TYR A 288 -0.78 -12.09 11.35
N ASP A 289 -0.49 -11.86 10.06
CA ASP A 289 0.46 -10.86 9.59
C ASP A 289 0.00 -10.19 8.28
N ILE A 290 -1.17 -9.56 8.33
CA ILE A 290 -1.65 -8.70 7.22
C ILE A 290 -0.61 -7.64 6.83
N GLU A 291 0.27 -7.21 7.74
CA GLU A 291 1.25 -6.19 7.44
C GLU A 291 2.22 -6.63 6.33
N THR A 292 2.82 -7.81 6.49
CA THR A 292 3.71 -8.37 5.47
C THR A 292 2.92 -8.75 4.22
N GLU A 293 1.78 -9.41 4.37
CA GLU A 293 1.02 -9.94 3.22
C GLU A 293 0.40 -8.82 2.37
N PHE A 294 -0.11 -7.75 2.98
CA PHE A 294 -0.57 -6.58 2.24
C PHE A 294 0.59 -5.82 1.60
N SER A 295 1.77 -5.78 2.24
CA SER A 295 2.97 -5.21 1.62
C SER A 295 3.43 -6.02 0.40
N ASN A 296 3.33 -7.36 0.45
CA ASN A 296 3.63 -8.23 -0.70
C ASN A 296 2.64 -7.98 -1.84
N PHE A 297 1.34 -7.88 -1.53
CA PHE A 297 0.32 -7.50 -2.49
C PHE A 297 0.58 -6.14 -3.17
N LEU A 298 0.91 -5.10 -2.40
CA LEU A 298 1.25 -3.79 -2.98
C LEU A 298 2.52 -3.88 -3.84
N THR A 299 3.52 -4.64 -3.41
CA THR A 299 4.73 -4.89 -4.19
C THR A 299 4.41 -5.57 -5.52
N HIS A 300 3.53 -6.57 -5.51
CA HIS A 300 3.07 -7.28 -6.70
C HIS A 300 2.38 -6.33 -7.69
N LEU A 301 1.43 -5.51 -7.22
CA LEU A 301 0.71 -4.56 -8.07
C LEU A 301 1.62 -3.46 -8.64
N ILE A 302 2.53 -2.92 -7.83
CA ILE A 302 3.50 -1.92 -8.28
C ILE A 302 4.36 -2.50 -9.39
N GLN A 303 4.92 -3.70 -9.18
CA GLN A 303 5.74 -4.36 -10.20
C GLN A 303 4.97 -4.58 -11.50
N LEU A 304 3.74 -5.09 -11.44
CA LEU A 304 2.93 -5.30 -12.63
C LEU A 304 2.68 -3.98 -13.37
N ASN A 305 2.26 -2.93 -12.64
CA ASN A 305 2.00 -1.62 -13.22
C ASN A 305 3.27 -1.01 -13.84
N ASP A 306 4.42 -1.15 -13.19
CA ASP A 306 5.71 -0.68 -13.68
C ASP A 306 6.15 -1.42 -14.93
N ARG A 307 5.95 -2.74 -14.99
CA ARG A 307 6.26 -3.51 -16.21
C ARG A 307 5.36 -3.13 -17.37
N ILE A 308 4.10 -2.78 -17.13
CA ILE A 308 3.20 -2.26 -18.17
C ILE A 308 3.67 -0.88 -18.66
N ILE A 309 4.07 0.01 -17.75
CA ILE A 309 4.65 1.32 -18.09
C ILE A 309 5.93 1.15 -18.93
N ASP A 310 6.88 0.33 -18.44
CA ASP A 310 8.15 0.04 -19.13
C ASP A 310 7.89 -0.55 -20.52
N TYR A 311 6.92 -1.46 -20.63
CA TYR A 311 6.53 -2.10 -21.89
C TYR A 311 6.02 -1.05 -22.89
N LYS A 312 5.10 -0.18 -22.45
CA LYS A 312 4.56 0.89 -23.31
C LYS A 312 5.65 1.85 -23.78
N ILE A 313 6.53 2.29 -22.88
CA ILE A 313 7.67 3.15 -23.23
C ILE A 313 8.61 2.44 -24.22
N ALA A 314 8.87 1.15 -24.03
CA ALA A 314 9.74 0.36 -24.92
C ALA A 314 9.12 0.19 -26.32
N ILE A 315 7.80 0.00 -26.42
CA ILE A 315 7.07 0.00 -27.70
C ILE A 315 7.21 1.34 -28.40
N ASP A 316 6.88 2.45 -27.71
CA ASP A 316 6.90 3.79 -28.29
C ASP A 316 8.31 4.18 -28.75
N SER A 317 9.32 3.72 -28.02
CA SER A 317 10.74 3.91 -28.32
C SER A 317 11.34 2.88 -29.28
N LYS A 318 10.55 1.91 -29.78
CA LYS A 318 10.97 0.82 -30.68
C LYS A 318 12.15 -0.03 -30.15
N LYS A 319 12.20 -0.29 -28.84
CA LYS A 319 13.29 -1.03 -28.17
C LYS A 319 12.96 -2.53 -27.99
N ALA A 320 12.98 -3.30 -29.09
CA ALA A 320 12.59 -4.72 -29.08
C ALA A 320 13.30 -5.59 -28.02
N LYS A 321 14.62 -5.46 -27.85
CA LYS A 321 15.38 -6.23 -26.84
C LYS A 321 14.94 -5.94 -25.40
N MET A 322 14.38 -4.75 -25.14
CA MET A 322 13.87 -4.36 -23.83
C MET A 322 12.52 -5.02 -23.55
N ILE A 323 11.68 -5.15 -24.58
CA ILE A 323 10.37 -5.82 -24.49
C ILE A 323 10.51 -7.26 -23.97
N ASP A 324 11.41 -8.06 -24.56
CA ASP A 324 11.61 -9.45 -24.12
C ASP A 324 12.06 -9.56 -22.66
N ARG A 325 12.89 -8.62 -22.20
CA ARG A 325 13.35 -8.58 -20.80
C ARG A 325 12.22 -8.21 -19.85
N ILE A 326 11.37 -7.26 -20.24
CA ILE A 326 10.21 -6.85 -19.46
C ILE A 326 9.24 -8.03 -19.31
N LEU A 327 8.89 -8.69 -20.41
CA LEU A 327 7.97 -9.85 -20.37
C LEU A 327 8.51 -11.00 -19.52
N LYS A 328 9.82 -11.27 -19.56
CA LYS A 328 10.44 -12.25 -18.66
C LYS A 328 10.39 -11.83 -17.19
N SER A 329 10.57 -10.54 -16.90
CA SER A 329 10.50 -10.06 -15.50
C SER A 329 9.09 -10.14 -14.91
N ILE A 330 8.05 -10.24 -15.74
CA ILE A 330 6.67 -10.48 -15.27
C ILE A 330 6.54 -11.90 -14.69
N ASP A 331 7.35 -12.87 -15.12
CA ASP A 331 7.33 -14.22 -14.54
C ASP A 331 7.72 -14.26 -13.05
N GLU A 332 8.38 -13.21 -12.52
CA GLU A 332 8.68 -13.08 -11.09
C GLU A 332 7.39 -13.11 -10.24
N LEU A 333 6.28 -12.59 -10.78
CA LEU A 333 4.98 -12.53 -10.09
C LEU A 333 4.34 -13.91 -9.84
N LYS A 334 4.89 -14.99 -10.42
CA LYS A 334 4.46 -16.37 -10.15
C LYS A 334 4.61 -16.77 -8.68
N GLU A 335 5.50 -16.09 -7.94
CA GLU A 335 5.73 -16.35 -6.51
C GLU A 335 4.46 -16.19 -5.65
N ASP A 336 3.52 -15.35 -6.08
CA ASP A 336 2.28 -15.04 -5.37
C ASP A 336 1.05 -15.83 -5.86
N SER A 337 1.26 -16.85 -6.72
CA SER A 337 0.15 -17.59 -7.35
C SER A 337 -0.78 -18.29 -6.36
N ASP A 338 -0.26 -18.74 -5.21
CA ASP A 338 -1.03 -19.39 -4.16
C ASP A 338 -1.78 -18.39 -3.24
N SER A 339 -1.50 -17.08 -3.34
CA SER A 339 -2.06 -16.01 -2.47
C SER A 339 -3.28 -15.30 -3.08
N TRP A 340 -3.86 -15.86 -4.13
CA TRP A 340 -4.85 -15.18 -4.95
C TRP A 340 -6.17 -14.89 -4.21
N ILE A 341 -6.53 -15.70 -3.20
CA ILE A 341 -7.71 -15.45 -2.36
C ILE A 341 -7.49 -14.24 -1.46
N GLU A 342 -6.32 -14.16 -0.84
CA GLU A 342 -5.91 -13.07 0.04
C GLU A 342 -5.80 -11.77 -0.77
N PHE A 343 -5.30 -11.85 -2.01
CA PHE A 343 -5.26 -10.71 -2.93
C PHE A 343 -6.66 -10.17 -3.21
N ARG A 344 -7.68 -11.02 -3.38
CA ARG A 344 -9.09 -10.57 -3.49
C ARG A 344 -9.56 -9.82 -2.25
N TRP A 345 -9.02 -10.14 -1.07
CA TRP A 345 -9.29 -9.36 0.14
C TRP A 345 -8.53 -8.03 0.14
N PHE A 346 -7.31 -8.01 -0.37
CA PHE A 346 -6.47 -6.82 -0.38
C PHE A 346 -6.89 -5.79 -1.45
N PHE A 347 -7.47 -6.23 -2.57
CA PHE A 347 -8.14 -5.33 -3.53
C PHE A 347 -9.23 -4.49 -2.85
N LYS A 348 -10.01 -5.09 -1.95
CA LYS A 348 -11.04 -4.39 -1.18
C LYS A 348 -10.44 -3.29 -0.31
N ILE A 349 -9.29 -3.53 0.30
CA ILE A 349 -8.59 -2.51 1.11
C ILE A 349 -8.22 -1.31 0.25
N ILE A 350 -7.62 -1.50 -0.94
CA ILE A 350 -7.23 -0.36 -1.79
C ILE A 350 -8.43 0.40 -2.36
N TYR A 351 -9.59 -0.23 -2.61
CA TYR A 351 -10.83 0.52 -2.90
C TYR A 351 -11.22 1.44 -1.74
N ILE A 352 -11.14 0.97 -0.50
CA ILE A 352 -11.50 1.76 0.69
C ILE A 352 -10.47 2.88 0.93
N ILE A 353 -9.19 2.65 0.64
CA ILE A 353 -8.17 3.70 0.67
C ILE A 353 -8.52 4.78 -0.36
N ASN A 354 -8.80 4.40 -1.62
CA ASN A 354 -9.20 5.35 -2.67
C ASN A 354 -10.44 6.17 -2.26
N PHE A 355 -11.44 5.52 -1.67
CA PHE A 355 -12.63 6.20 -1.18
C PHE A 355 -12.34 7.10 0.02
N SER A 356 -11.46 6.69 0.92
CA SER A 356 -11.04 7.51 2.08
C SER A 356 -10.31 8.78 1.65
N LEU A 357 -9.49 8.69 0.60
CA LEU A 357 -8.87 9.86 -0.03
C LEU A 357 -9.92 10.76 -0.69
N ARG A 358 -10.93 10.17 -1.34
CA ARG A 358 -12.06 10.92 -1.91
C ARG A 358 -12.87 11.69 -0.86
N LEU A 359 -12.95 11.20 0.38
CA LEU A 359 -13.59 11.91 1.50
C LEU A 359 -12.78 13.13 1.97
N GLU A 360 -11.46 13.14 1.77
CA GLU A 360 -10.58 14.27 2.09
C GLU A 360 -10.50 15.30 0.95
N ASP A 361 -10.85 14.90 -0.28
CA ASP A 361 -10.88 15.81 -1.42
C ASP A 361 -11.97 16.87 -1.24
N THR A 362 -11.52 18.12 -1.15
CA THR A 362 -12.38 19.31 -0.98
C THR A 362 -12.64 20.06 -2.28
N ASP A 363 -11.99 19.65 -3.38
CA ASP A 363 -12.15 20.25 -4.71
C ASP A 363 -13.35 19.64 -5.45
N LEU A 364 -13.74 18.41 -5.09
CA LEU A 364 -14.93 17.73 -5.60
C LEU A 364 -16.15 17.92 -4.68
N GLU A 365 -17.36 17.76 -5.23
CA GLU A 365 -18.61 17.83 -4.45
C GLU A 365 -18.60 16.87 -3.25
N SER A 366 -19.14 17.27 -2.11
CA SER A 366 -19.22 16.39 -0.94
C SER A 366 -20.05 15.14 -1.24
N ILE A 367 -19.59 13.98 -0.78
CA ILE A 367 -20.33 12.72 -0.88
C ILE A 367 -21.64 12.82 -0.08
N LYS A 368 -22.75 12.40 -0.69
CA LYS A 368 -24.04 12.31 0.00
C LYS A 368 -24.06 11.07 0.88
N TYR A 369 -24.21 11.23 2.19
CA TYR A 369 -24.27 10.08 3.11
C TYR A 369 -25.51 9.22 2.94
N SER A 370 -26.60 9.78 2.42
CA SER A 370 -27.91 9.10 2.26
C SER A 370 -27.92 7.91 1.29
N VAL A 371 -26.86 7.73 0.51
CA VAL A 371 -26.73 6.65 -0.49
C VAL A 371 -25.75 5.56 -0.06
N LEU A 372 -25.15 5.70 1.13
CA LEU A 372 -24.22 4.72 1.68
C LEU A 372 -24.96 3.79 2.65
N ASN A 373 -24.89 2.48 2.38
CA ASN A 373 -25.31 1.46 3.34
C ASN A 373 -24.12 1.08 4.24
N VAL A 374 -24.33 1.13 5.56
CA VAL A 374 -23.33 0.77 6.57
C VAL A 374 -23.86 -0.27 7.58
N ASP A 375 -24.94 -0.96 7.25
CA ASP A 375 -25.66 -1.86 8.18
C ASP A 375 -24.85 -3.10 8.54
N ASP A 376 -23.94 -3.53 7.66
CA ASP A 376 -23.04 -4.68 7.87
C ASP A 376 -21.82 -4.36 8.74
N PHE A 377 -21.67 -3.12 9.23
CA PHE A 377 -20.56 -2.74 10.09
C PHE A 377 -20.90 -2.90 11.57
N GLU A 378 -19.97 -3.53 12.30
CA GLU A 378 -20.01 -3.64 13.75
C GLU A 378 -19.20 -2.50 14.38
N TYR A 379 -19.79 -1.84 15.38
CA TYR A 379 -19.17 -0.74 16.12
C TYR A 379 -19.86 -0.52 17.47
N ASP A 380 -19.20 0.20 18.38
CA ASP A 380 -19.78 0.62 19.66
C ASP A 380 -20.76 1.79 19.45
N SER A 381 -22.05 1.51 19.63
CA SER A 381 -23.14 2.48 19.48
C SER A 381 -23.08 3.62 20.50
N SER A 382 -22.54 3.39 21.69
CA SER A 382 -22.37 4.42 22.72
C SER A 382 -21.27 5.40 22.35
N GLN A 383 -20.14 4.90 21.83
CA GLN A 383 -19.06 5.78 21.32
C GLN A 383 -19.53 6.57 20.10
N MET A 384 -20.27 5.94 19.19
CA MET A 384 -20.88 6.61 18.04
C MET A 384 -21.78 7.77 18.48
N ALA A 385 -22.70 7.53 19.43
CA ALA A 385 -23.60 8.56 19.93
C ALA A 385 -22.85 9.74 20.56
N LEU A 386 -21.81 9.46 21.36
CA LEU A 386 -20.95 10.50 21.95
C LEU A 386 -20.20 11.30 20.89
N PHE A 387 -19.67 10.63 19.86
CA PHE A 387 -19.00 11.29 18.74
C PHE A 387 -19.93 12.23 17.99
N VAL A 388 -21.12 11.75 17.61
CA VAL A 388 -22.12 12.54 16.86
C VAL A 388 -22.54 13.75 17.67
N LYS A 389 -22.88 13.57 18.95
CA LYS A 389 -23.26 14.69 19.86
C LYS A 389 -22.16 15.75 19.94
N LYS A 390 -20.89 15.32 20.09
CA LYS A 390 -19.76 16.25 20.11
C LYS A 390 -19.61 16.99 18.78
N LYS A 391 -19.68 16.30 17.64
CA LYS A 391 -19.52 16.90 16.32
C LYS A 391 -20.64 17.85 15.93
N ILE A 392 -21.86 17.63 16.43
CA ILE A 392 -22.97 18.58 16.33
C ILE A 392 -22.68 19.82 17.18
N SER A 393 -22.26 19.64 18.43
CA SER A 393 -21.92 20.75 19.34
C SER A 393 -20.80 21.64 18.78
N ASP A 394 -19.81 21.04 18.12
CA ASP A 394 -18.68 21.75 17.51
C ASP A 394 -19.00 22.28 16.10
N GLY A 395 -20.25 22.16 15.63
CA GLY A 395 -20.71 22.65 14.33
C GLY A 395 -20.16 21.92 13.10
N THR A 396 -19.48 20.79 13.30
CA THR A 396 -18.89 19.98 12.21
C THR A 396 -19.94 19.13 11.49
N ILE A 397 -20.94 18.62 12.23
CA ILE A 397 -22.12 17.95 11.67
C ILE A 397 -23.30 18.89 11.83
N ARG A 398 -24.02 19.16 10.73
CA ARG A 398 -25.25 19.95 10.78
C ARG A 398 -26.35 19.10 11.42
N SER A 399 -27.22 19.69 12.26
CA SER A 399 -28.29 18.95 12.94
C SER A 399 -29.19 18.15 11.98
N ARG A 400 -29.43 18.64 10.77
CA ARG A 400 -30.21 17.92 9.74
C ARG A 400 -29.56 16.61 9.23
N ASP A 401 -28.26 16.47 9.43
CA ASP A 401 -27.44 15.33 9.00
C ASP A 401 -27.23 14.33 10.16
N GLU A 402 -27.78 14.59 11.36
CA GLU A 402 -27.71 13.71 12.53
C GLU A 402 -28.23 12.29 12.25
N LYS A 403 -29.26 12.17 11.39
CA LYS A 403 -29.81 10.88 10.95
C LYS A 403 -28.81 9.99 10.20
N PHE A 404 -27.68 10.55 9.74
CA PHE A 404 -26.59 9.82 9.12
C PHE A 404 -25.36 9.70 10.05
N GLY A 405 -25.55 9.95 11.36
CA GLY A 405 -24.48 10.00 12.35
C GLY A 405 -23.67 8.70 12.42
N ASN A 406 -24.32 7.55 12.28
CA ASN A 406 -23.65 6.25 12.19
C ASN A 406 -22.73 6.15 10.96
N THR A 407 -23.23 6.51 9.77
CA THR A 407 -22.42 6.54 8.54
C THR A 407 -21.23 7.48 8.69
N ILE A 408 -21.45 8.70 9.17
CA ILE A 408 -20.39 9.70 9.36
C ILE A 408 -19.33 9.18 10.35
N TYR A 409 -19.76 8.57 11.46
CA TYR A 409 -18.88 7.97 12.45
C TYR A 409 -18.03 6.86 11.83
N ILE A 410 -18.65 5.86 11.19
CA ILE A 410 -17.96 4.72 10.57
C ILE A 410 -16.91 5.20 9.56
N LEU A 411 -17.29 6.10 8.64
CA LEU A 411 -16.38 6.64 7.64
C LEU A 411 -15.21 7.39 8.28
N HIS A 412 -15.46 8.18 9.32
CA HIS A 412 -14.42 8.91 10.03
C HIS A 412 -13.40 7.96 10.68
N LYS A 413 -13.89 6.88 11.31
CA LYS A 413 -13.04 5.88 11.95
C LYS A 413 -12.24 5.05 10.94
N ILE A 414 -12.85 4.61 9.85
CA ILE A 414 -12.16 3.92 8.75
C ILE A 414 -11.07 4.81 8.16
N ARG A 415 -11.37 6.08 7.86
CA ARG A 415 -10.41 7.04 7.33
C ARG A 415 -9.23 7.24 8.28
N ASN A 416 -9.48 7.40 9.59
CA ASN A 416 -8.40 7.54 10.57
C ASN A 416 -7.54 6.29 10.66
N ALA A 417 -8.15 5.10 10.70
CA ALA A 417 -7.43 3.84 10.69
C ALA A 417 -6.54 3.70 9.45
N ILE A 418 -7.04 4.03 8.26
CA ILE A 418 -6.27 4.05 7.01
C ILE A 418 -5.14 5.06 7.04
N ALA A 419 -5.43 6.29 7.50
CA ALA A 419 -4.45 7.36 7.64
C ALA A 419 -3.36 7.04 8.67
N HIS A 420 -3.46 5.96 9.43
CA HIS A 420 -2.44 5.45 10.34
C HIS A 420 -2.01 3.99 10.06
N GLY A 421 -2.48 3.38 8.96
CA GLY A 421 -2.13 2.00 8.57
C GLY A 421 -2.64 0.92 9.53
N ARG A 422 -3.69 1.19 10.31
CA ARG A 422 -4.21 0.33 11.37
C ARG A 422 -5.38 -0.51 10.89
N ILE A 423 -5.08 -1.44 10.00
CA ILE A 423 -6.03 -2.42 9.46
C ILE A 423 -5.55 -3.81 9.86
N LYS A 424 -6.45 -4.64 10.38
CA LYS A 424 -6.19 -6.03 10.81
C LYS A 424 -7.20 -6.98 10.18
N LEU A 425 -6.83 -8.25 10.13
CA LEU A 425 -7.77 -9.35 9.90
C LEU A 425 -7.99 -10.10 11.20
N GLU A 426 -9.24 -10.44 11.47
CA GLU A 426 -9.62 -11.29 12.60
C GLU A 426 -10.59 -12.37 12.12
N VAL A 427 -10.57 -13.52 12.80
CA VAL A 427 -11.58 -14.57 12.58
C VAL A 427 -12.56 -14.57 13.74
N ILE A 428 -13.83 -14.29 13.43
CA ILE A 428 -14.95 -14.25 14.38
C ILE A 428 -16.05 -15.15 13.80
N ASP A 429 -16.54 -16.09 14.60
CA ASP A 429 -17.62 -17.02 14.20
C ASP A 429 -17.43 -17.66 12.82
N ASN A 430 -16.21 -18.14 12.55
CA ASN A 430 -15.79 -18.78 11.30
C ASN A 430 -15.91 -17.88 10.05
N LYS A 431 -15.82 -16.56 10.23
CA LYS A 431 -15.73 -15.58 9.15
C LYS A 431 -14.51 -14.70 9.34
N VAL A 432 -13.91 -14.26 8.24
CA VAL A 432 -12.82 -13.28 8.26
C VAL A 432 -13.43 -11.89 8.28
N TYR A 433 -12.94 -11.03 9.17
CA TYR A 433 -13.35 -9.64 9.30
C TYR A 433 -12.18 -8.71 8.97
N TYR A 434 -12.49 -7.61 8.29
CA TYR A 434 -11.63 -6.43 8.35
C TYR A 434 -11.89 -5.71 9.66
N VAL A 435 -10.81 -5.32 10.34
CA VAL A 435 -10.87 -4.54 11.57
C VAL A 435 -10.08 -3.25 11.38
N PHE A 436 -10.78 -2.13 11.42
CA PHE A 436 -10.21 -0.79 11.34
C PHE A 436 -10.08 -0.22 12.75
N GLU A 437 -8.84 0.10 13.15
CA GLU A 437 -8.52 0.52 14.51
C GLU A 437 -8.16 2.02 14.54
N ASP A 438 -9.06 2.84 15.08
CA ASP A 438 -8.79 4.25 15.37
C ASP A 438 -8.35 4.41 16.83
N CYS A 439 -7.10 4.82 17.07
CA CYS A 439 -6.61 5.06 18.43
C CYS A 439 -6.34 6.55 18.64
N TYR A 440 -7.04 7.14 19.61
CA TYR A 440 -6.93 8.55 19.98
C TYR A 440 -6.88 8.69 21.52
N TYR A 441 -5.82 9.29 22.05
CA TYR A 441 -5.61 9.53 23.51
C TYR A 441 -5.92 8.30 24.38
N LYS A 442 -5.15 7.22 24.22
CA LYS A 442 -5.28 5.92 24.93
C LYS A 442 -6.61 5.19 24.76
N ARG A 443 -7.55 5.69 23.96
CA ARG A 443 -8.77 4.98 23.56
C ARG A 443 -8.56 4.35 22.20
N THR A 444 -9.10 3.16 22.05
CA THR A 444 -9.14 2.42 20.78
C THR A 444 -10.59 2.15 20.44
N GLU A 445 -11.01 2.60 19.25
CA GLU A 445 -12.34 2.36 18.69
C GLU A 445 -12.19 1.44 17.47
N LEU A 446 -13.01 0.39 17.42
CA LEU A 446 -12.96 -0.62 16.37
C LEU A 446 -14.20 -0.51 15.48
N ILE A 447 -13.97 -0.54 14.17
CA ILE A 447 -15.01 -0.75 13.17
C ILE A 447 -14.70 -2.07 12.47
N LYS A 448 -15.66 -3.01 12.48
CA LYS A 448 -15.48 -4.34 11.87
C LYS A 448 -16.52 -4.58 10.78
N ILE A 449 -16.15 -5.36 9.77
CA ILE A 449 -17.06 -5.85 8.74
C ILE A 449 -16.54 -7.18 8.19
N ALA A 450 -17.44 -8.15 8.00
CA ALA A 450 -17.10 -9.43 7.40
C ALA A 450 -16.60 -9.23 5.96
N VAL A 451 -15.53 -9.93 5.57
CA VAL A 451 -14.93 -9.82 4.23
C VAL A 451 -15.96 -10.10 3.13
N GLU A 452 -16.89 -11.02 3.36
CA GLU A 452 -17.97 -11.37 2.41
C GLU A 452 -18.98 -10.23 2.18
N ASN A 453 -19.25 -9.38 3.18
CA ASN A 453 -20.20 -8.28 3.09
C ASN A 453 -19.59 -7.00 2.47
N MET A 454 -18.26 -6.89 2.46
CA MET A 454 -17.55 -5.70 1.97
C MET A 454 -17.85 -5.34 0.50
N ASN A 455 -18.21 -6.31 -0.34
CA ASN A 455 -18.50 -6.06 -1.76
C ASN A 455 -19.67 -5.10 -1.96
N GLN A 456 -20.72 -5.20 -1.14
CA GLN A 456 -21.88 -4.32 -1.25
C GLN A 456 -21.49 -2.87 -0.95
N PHE A 457 -20.73 -2.67 0.13
CA PHE A 457 -20.19 -1.35 0.48
C PHE A 457 -19.30 -0.79 -0.62
N ILE A 458 -18.37 -1.59 -1.16
CA ILE A 458 -17.47 -1.20 -2.25
C ILE A 458 -18.25 -0.78 -3.51
N ASN A 459 -19.27 -1.54 -3.89
CA ASN A 459 -20.11 -1.20 -5.04
C ASN A 459 -20.86 0.12 -4.82
N ASN A 460 -21.35 0.37 -3.60
CA ASN A 460 -22.00 1.63 -3.25
C ASN A 460 -21.02 2.81 -3.33
N VAL A 461 -19.81 2.69 -2.77
CA VAL A 461 -18.84 3.80 -2.80
C VAL A 461 -18.28 4.05 -4.21
N ASN A 462 -18.03 3.00 -4.99
CA ASN A 462 -17.53 3.13 -6.36
C ASN A 462 -18.54 3.82 -7.28
N ALA A 463 -19.85 3.60 -7.07
CA ALA A 463 -20.90 4.31 -7.81
C ALA A 463 -20.92 5.83 -7.54
N LEU A 464 -20.27 6.29 -6.47
CA LEU A 464 -20.17 7.70 -6.09
C LEU A 464 -18.90 8.36 -6.62
N ILE A 465 -17.97 7.56 -7.15
CA ILE A 465 -16.75 8.02 -7.80
C ILE A 465 -17.07 8.15 -9.29
N LYS A 466 -17.28 9.38 -9.74
CA LYS A 466 -17.59 9.73 -11.13
C LYS A 466 -16.42 10.40 -11.85
#